data_AF-A0A962PIW5-F1
#
_entry.id   AF-A0A962PIW5-F1
#
_cell.length_a   1.000
_cell.length_b   1.000
_cell.length_c   1.000
_cell.angle_alpha   90.00
_cell.angle_beta   90.00
_cell.angle_gamma   90.00
#
_symmetry.space_group_name_H-M   'P 1'
#
loop_
_entity.id
_entity.type
_entity.pdbx_description
1 polymer ?
#
loop_
_entity_poly.entity_id
_entity_poly.type
_entity_poly.pdbx_seq_one_letter_code
_entity_poly.pdbx_strand_id
1 'polypeptide(L)'
;MVEIEPGVWAGEQVAPIDSVGLYVPRGKGAFPSALYMLALPAVIAGVQEIAVVSPPTAAGTSDAATLFTARLCGVSKVYKCGGAQAIAALAYGTESVPKVRKVLGPGSPYVAAAKKLLSDILDPGMPAGPSESIVLADESSDPDNTIFDILNEAEHGMDSAALLVTHDERLAVYVRDNMTKIIETLPQPHQDICSHVMQDYGGIILTDSLDESFEFANLYAPEHLHLKVKNGQELLDKLKNAGEILIGEYTPSSLGNYGIGVNHVLPTGGWAHTYSCTSVWDFLKRTSLSRCDKEGFLALKGDVETLTDYENFPAHREVLSRRKL
;
A
#
# COMPACT_ATOMS: atom_id res chain seq x y z
N MET A 1 -18.61 21.79 -7.56
CA MET A 1 -19.86 21.32 -8.20
C MET A 1 -19.91 21.89 -9.60
N VAL A 2 -20.49 21.14 -10.53
CA VAL A 2 -20.79 21.56 -11.90
C VAL A 2 -22.29 21.41 -12.12
N GLU A 3 -22.85 22.27 -12.97
CA GLU A 3 -24.25 22.12 -13.41
C GLU A 3 -24.32 20.98 -14.41
N ILE A 4 -25.07 19.93 -14.10
CA ILE A 4 -25.20 18.72 -14.93
C ILE A 4 -26.46 18.77 -15.80
N GLU A 5 -27.48 19.48 -15.32
CA GLU A 5 -28.71 19.82 -16.02
C GLU A 5 -29.18 21.20 -15.52
N PRO A 6 -30.02 21.94 -16.27
CA PRO A 6 -30.54 23.23 -15.82
C PRO A 6 -31.12 23.16 -14.40
N GLY A 7 -30.53 23.93 -13.47
CA GLY A 7 -30.97 23.96 -12.07
C GLY A 7 -30.52 22.78 -11.21
N VAL A 8 -29.67 21.88 -11.72
CA VAL A 8 -29.14 20.69 -11.01
C VAL A 8 -27.61 20.72 -11.01
N TRP A 9 -27.02 20.77 -9.82
CA TRP A 9 -25.58 20.73 -9.63
C TRP A 9 -25.14 19.49 -8.87
N ALA A 10 -24.06 18.87 -9.33
CA ALA A 10 -23.42 17.75 -8.67
C ALA A 10 -21.89 17.94 -8.61
N GLY A 11 -21.24 17.24 -7.69
CA GLY A 11 -19.78 17.17 -7.62
C GLY A 11 -19.31 16.49 -6.35
N GLU A 12 -18.04 16.68 -6.02
CA GLU A 12 -17.44 16.15 -4.80
C GLU A 12 -16.62 17.22 -4.08
N GLN A 13 -16.55 17.07 -2.76
CA GLN A 13 -15.60 17.77 -1.91
C GLN A 13 -14.57 16.76 -1.41
N VAL A 14 -13.28 17.10 -1.57
CA VAL A 14 -12.17 16.33 -1.03
C VAL A 14 -11.68 17.02 0.24
N ALA A 15 -11.54 16.27 1.33
CA ALA A 15 -11.07 16.79 2.61
C ALA A 15 -10.18 15.77 3.33
N PRO A 16 -9.24 16.20 4.20
CA PRO A 16 -8.46 15.28 5.01
C PRO A 16 -9.31 14.46 5.98
N ILE A 17 -8.80 13.28 6.31
CA ILE A 17 -9.22 12.53 7.49
C ILE A 17 -8.78 13.32 8.73
N ASP A 18 -9.65 13.40 9.73
CA ASP A 18 -9.44 14.29 10.88
C ASP A 18 -8.23 13.83 11.73
N SER A 19 -8.04 12.52 11.87
CA SER A 19 -6.95 11.93 12.64
C SER A 19 -6.47 10.57 12.10
N VAL A 20 -5.14 10.38 12.04
CA VAL A 20 -4.52 9.13 11.57
C VAL A 20 -3.42 8.65 12.51
N GLY A 21 -3.32 7.33 12.65
CA GLY A 21 -2.21 6.64 13.29
C GLY A 21 -1.22 6.12 12.25
N LEU A 22 0.06 6.34 12.46
CA LEU A 22 1.13 5.81 11.61
C LEU A 22 1.92 4.78 12.40
N TYR A 23 1.75 3.50 12.07
CA TYR A 23 2.51 2.42 12.66
C TYR A 23 3.86 2.29 11.97
N VAL A 24 4.94 2.56 12.70
CA VAL A 24 6.31 2.42 12.20
C VAL A 24 6.93 1.20 12.88
N PRO A 25 7.27 0.14 12.13
CA PRO A 25 7.78 -1.09 12.74
C PRO A 25 9.15 -0.87 13.39
N ARG A 26 9.49 -1.78 14.30
CA ARG A 26 10.83 -1.98 14.85
C ARG A 26 10.96 -3.46 15.21
N GLY A 27 12.17 -4.00 15.17
CA GLY A 27 12.45 -5.38 15.55
C GLY A 27 13.73 -5.87 14.88
N LYS A 28 13.71 -5.89 13.54
CA LYS A 28 14.87 -6.18 12.68
C LYS A 28 15.81 -4.97 12.52
N GLY A 29 15.30 -3.76 12.76
CA GLY A 29 16.03 -2.50 12.67
C GLY A 29 15.15 -1.32 13.07
N ALA A 30 15.61 -0.11 12.73
CA ALA A 30 14.81 1.12 12.76
C ALA A 30 14.53 1.57 11.32
N PHE A 31 13.29 2.00 11.04
CA PHE A 31 12.83 2.29 9.69
C PHE A 31 12.40 3.77 9.54
N PRO A 32 13.36 4.71 9.53
CA PRO A 32 13.06 6.12 9.27
C PRO A 32 12.46 6.32 7.86
N SER A 33 12.81 5.47 6.89
CA SER A 33 12.22 5.47 5.55
C SER A 33 10.70 5.22 5.60
N ALA A 34 10.26 4.18 6.30
CA ALA A 34 8.83 3.88 6.48
C ALA A 34 8.08 5.03 7.17
N LEU A 35 8.70 5.67 8.16
CA LEU A 35 8.10 6.86 8.77
C LEU A 35 7.94 7.98 7.74
N TYR A 36 8.96 8.26 6.93
CA TYR A 36 8.91 9.29 5.90
C TYR A 36 7.78 9.04 4.91
N MET A 37 7.71 7.81 4.39
CA MET A 37 6.70 7.38 3.42
C MET A 37 5.27 7.43 3.97
N LEU A 38 5.08 7.32 5.28
CA LEU A 38 3.77 7.46 5.93
C LEU A 38 3.43 8.90 6.30
N ALA A 39 4.39 9.62 6.88
CA ALA A 39 4.16 10.94 7.46
C ALA A 39 4.02 12.03 6.41
N LEU A 40 4.85 12.00 5.37
CA LEU A 40 4.85 13.03 4.33
C LEU A 40 3.48 13.15 3.63
N PRO A 41 2.87 12.07 3.08
CA PRO A 41 1.55 12.19 2.45
C PRO A 41 0.44 12.60 3.43
N ALA A 42 0.52 12.17 4.70
CA ALA A 42 -0.45 12.59 5.73
C ALA A 42 -0.41 14.11 5.97
N VAL A 43 0.79 14.67 6.03
CA VAL A 43 1.01 16.10 6.24
C VAL A 43 0.62 16.90 5.00
N ILE A 44 0.97 16.43 3.79
CA ILE A 44 0.56 17.05 2.52
C ILE A 44 -0.97 17.07 2.38
N ALA A 45 -1.65 15.98 2.78
CA ALA A 45 -3.11 15.91 2.76
C ALA A 45 -3.77 16.89 3.76
N GLY A 46 -3.03 17.40 4.75
CA GLY A 46 -3.54 18.33 5.76
C GLY A 46 -4.24 17.64 6.92
N VAL A 47 -3.86 16.40 7.25
CA VAL A 47 -4.36 15.70 8.44
C VAL A 47 -3.98 16.47 9.69
N GLN A 48 -4.98 16.76 10.54
CA GLN A 48 -4.79 17.64 11.70
C GLN A 48 -4.14 16.92 12.88
N GLU A 49 -4.50 15.66 13.13
CA GLU A 49 -3.97 14.86 14.22
C GLU A 49 -3.24 13.63 13.67
N ILE A 50 -1.91 13.63 13.76
CA ILE A 50 -1.06 12.52 13.31
C ILE A 50 -0.35 11.92 14.53
N ALA A 51 -0.64 10.65 14.82
CA ALA A 51 -0.04 9.90 15.92
C ALA A 51 0.89 8.81 15.38
N VAL A 52 2.20 8.97 15.56
CA VAL A 52 3.16 7.91 15.20
C VAL A 52 3.30 6.95 16.38
N VAL A 53 3.15 5.65 16.14
CA VAL A 53 3.45 4.61 17.13
C VAL A 53 4.64 3.79 16.63
N SER A 54 5.64 3.58 17.49
CA SER A 54 6.81 2.77 17.20
C SER A 54 7.26 2.02 18.46
N PRO A 55 7.63 0.73 18.37
CA PRO A 55 8.23 0.04 19.51
C PRO A 55 9.51 0.77 19.99
N PRO A 56 9.76 0.84 21.30
CA PRO A 56 10.97 1.45 21.83
C PRO A 56 12.23 0.60 21.55
N THR A 57 13.39 1.21 21.75
CA THR A 57 14.69 0.52 21.82
C THR A 57 14.74 -0.41 23.04
N ALA A 58 15.73 -1.30 23.10
CA ALA A 58 15.99 -2.12 24.29
C ALA A 58 16.25 -1.28 25.56
N ALA A 59 16.69 -0.03 25.40
CA ALA A 59 16.88 0.94 26.49
C ALA A 59 15.59 1.72 26.83
N GLY A 60 14.45 1.43 26.20
CA GLY A 60 13.18 2.12 26.45
C GLY A 60 13.06 3.51 25.81
N THR A 61 13.99 3.87 24.92
CA THR A 61 14.03 5.16 24.19
C THR A 61 13.42 5.03 22.79
N SER A 62 13.16 6.14 22.12
CA SER A 62 12.85 6.12 20.68
C SER A 62 14.14 6.18 19.87
N ASP A 63 14.09 5.70 18.64
CA ASP A 63 15.22 5.81 17.70
C ASP A 63 15.48 7.26 17.29
N ALA A 64 16.74 7.68 17.26
CA ALA A 64 17.12 9.04 16.92
C ALA A 64 16.77 9.39 15.45
N ALA A 65 16.98 8.47 14.51
CA ALA A 65 16.66 8.71 13.11
C ALA A 65 15.14 8.78 12.90
N THR A 66 14.37 7.89 13.54
CA THR A 66 12.89 7.96 13.50
C THR A 66 12.38 9.30 14.06
N LEU A 67 12.91 9.78 15.19
CA LEU A 67 12.52 11.08 15.76
C LEU A 67 12.92 12.25 14.85
N PHE A 68 14.11 12.20 14.26
CA PHE A 68 14.57 13.20 13.29
C PHE A 68 13.63 13.25 12.08
N THR A 69 13.29 12.11 11.49
CA THR A 69 12.37 12.04 10.35
C THR A 69 10.98 12.53 10.71
N ALA A 70 10.46 12.19 11.89
CA ALA A 70 9.16 12.70 12.35
C ALA A 70 9.15 14.22 12.39
N ARG A 71 10.19 14.81 13.01
CA ARG A 71 10.37 16.25 13.05
C ARG A 71 10.53 16.87 11.66
N LEU A 72 11.29 16.24 10.78
CA LEU A 72 11.49 16.68 9.40
C LEU A 72 10.17 16.74 8.62
N CYS A 73 9.28 15.77 8.84
CA CYS A 73 7.95 15.74 8.22
C CYS A 73 6.95 16.69 8.89
N GLY A 74 7.29 17.32 10.04
CA GLY A 74 6.36 18.16 10.79
C GLY A 74 5.45 17.41 11.77
N VAL A 75 5.77 16.15 12.09
CA VAL A 75 5.02 15.34 13.07
C VAL A 75 5.66 15.47 14.46
N SER A 76 4.85 15.86 15.45
CA SER A 76 5.31 16.15 16.81
C SER A 76 4.98 15.05 17.83
N LYS A 77 4.05 14.14 17.53
CA LYS A 77 3.56 13.11 18.46
C LYS A 77 4.06 11.73 18.06
N VAL A 78 5.05 11.23 18.82
CA VAL A 78 5.59 9.87 18.68
C VAL A 78 5.43 9.13 20.00
N TYR A 79 4.75 7.98 19.94
CA TYR A 79 4.41 7.15 21.08
C TYR A 79 5.23 5.85 21.07
N LYS A 80 5.80 5.52 22.22
CA LYS A 80 6.65 4.34 22.42
C LYS A 80 5.82 3.09 22.67
N CYS A 81 5.12 2.61 21.65
CA CYS A 81 4.33 1.39 21.69
C CYS A 81 4.34 0.71 20.32
N GLY A 82 4.26 -0.62 20.31
CA GLY A 82 4.23 -1.43 19.09
C GLY A 82 3.23 -2.58 19.19
N GLY A 83 3.18 -3.43 18.17
CA GLY A 83 2.35 -4.64 18.16
C GLY A 83 0.84 -4.36 18.17
N ALA A 84 0.06 -5.39 18.48
CA ALA A 84 -1.39 -5.34 18.53
C ALA A 84 -1.91 -4.30 19.54
N GLN A 85 -1.21 -4.13 20.67
CA GLN A 85 -1.56 -3.16 21.71
C GLN A 85 -1.44 -1.71 21.25
N ALA A 86 -0.53 -1.39 20.31
CA ALA A 86 -0.46 -0.06 19.73
C ALA A 86 -1.66 0.22 18.81
N ILE A 87 -2.07 -0.78 18.03
CA ILE A 87 -3.29 -0.68 17.20
C ILE A 87 -4.52 -0.51 18.09
N ALA A 88 -4.63 -1.28 19.17
CA ALA A 88 -5.71 -1.12 20.14
C ALA A 88 -5.71 0.28 20.79
N ALA A 89 -4.54 0.80 21.18
CA ALA A 89 -4.41 2.14 21.74
C ALA A 89 -4.86 3.23 20.75
N LEU A 90 -4.55 3.07 19.46
CA LEU A 90 -5.00 3.98 18.39
C LEU A 90 -6.51 3.86 18.12
N ALA A 91 -7.08 2.66 18.16
CA ALA A 91 -8.50 2.42 17.90
C ALA A 91 -9.40 2.93 19.03
N TYR A 92 -9.01 2.70 20.29
CA TYR A 92 -9.82 3.02 21.46
C TYR A 92 -9.45 4.36 22.10
N GLY A 93 -8.20 4.81 21.93
CA GLY A 93 -7.61 5.89 22.72
C GLY A 93 -7.21 5.41 24.12
N THR A 94 -6.25 6.10 24.72
CA THR A 94 -5.82 5.94 26.12
C THR A 94 -5.61 7.31 26.75
N GLU A 95 -5.18 7.36 28.02
CA GLU A 95 -4.79 8.60 28.69
C GLU A 95 -3.62 9.32 28.00
N SER A 96 -2.84 8.61 27.18
CA SER A 96 -1.65 9.15 26.49
C SER A 96 -1.75 9.08 24.97
N VAL A 97 -2.32 8.02 24.41
CA VAL A 97 -2.42 7.80 22.95
C VAL A 97 -3.81 8.26 22.48
N PRO A 98 -3.90 9.20 21.53
CA PRO A 98 -5.19 9.67 21.05
C PRO A 98 -5.90 8.58 20.24
N LYS A 99 -7.23 8.59 20.29
CA LYS A 99 -8.06 7.83 19.36
C LYS A 99 -7.95 8.43 17.95
N VAL A 100 -7.68 7.60 16.95
CA VAL A 100 -7.58 8.00 15.54
C VAL A 100 -8.68 7.38 14.68
N ARG A 101 -8.91 7.91 13.47
CA ARG A 101 -9.93 7.40 12.54
C ARG A 101 -9.41 6.33 11.58
N LYS A 102 -8.14 6.42 11.20
CA LYS A 102 -7.49 5.48 10.29
C LYS A 102 -6.08 5.16 10.76
N VAL A 103 -5.60 3.95 10.50
CA VAL A 103 -4.20 3.56 10.74
C VAL A 103 -3.55 3.09 9.44
N LEU A 104 -2.30 3.51 9.22
CA LEU A 104 -1.47 3.04 8.12
C LEU A 104 -0.14 2.51 8.64
N GLY A 105 0.59 1.82 7.75
CA GLY A 105 1.95 1.36 8.00
C GLY A 105 2.06 -0.16 8.11
N PRO A 106 3.18 -0.75 7.63
CA PRO A 106 3.39 -2.19 7.64
C PRO A 106 3.66 -2.70 9.06
N GLY A 107 3.41 -3.98 9.31
CA GLY A 107 3.68 -4.57 10.61
C GLY A 107 3.71 -6.09 10.60
N SER A 108 4.04 -6.66 11.75
CA SER A 108 4.05 -8.12 11.91
C SER A 108 2.64 -8.71 11.74
N PRO A 109 2.51 -10.04 11.59
CA PRO A 109 1.21 -10.70 11.52
C PRO A 109 0.25 -10.34 12.67
N TYR A 110 0.78 -10.05 13.87
CA TYR A 110 -0.02 -9.57 15.01
C TYR A 110 -0.60 -8.17 14.80
N VAL A 111 0.15 -7.27 14.17
CA VAL A 111 -0.31 -5.92 13.82
C VAL A 111 -1.39 -6.02 12.74
N ALA A 112 -1.15 -6.83 11.70
CA ALA A 112 -2.12 -7.06 10.65
C ALA A 112 -3.43 -7.67 11.19
N ALA A 113 -3.32 -8.68 12.07
CA ALA A 113 -4.47 -9.28 12.74
C ALA A 113 -5.23 -8.27 13.59
N ALA A 114 -4.54 -7.44 14.38
CA ALA A 114 -5.17 -6.41 15.20
C ALA A 114 -5.91 -5.36 14.36
N LYS A 115 -5.31 -4.89 13.26
CA LYS A 115 -5.98 -3.97 12.32
C LYS A 115 -7.25 -4.58 11.76
N LYS A 116 -7.19 -5.85 11.33
CA LYS A 116 -8.36 -6.58 10.81
C LYS A 116 -9.47 -6.74 11.86
N LEU A 117 -9.10 -7.13 13.08
CA LEU A 117 -10.05 -7.35 14.18
C LEU A 117 -10.75 -6.06 14.64
N LEU A 118 -10.14 -4.90 14.42
CA LEU A 118 -10.65 -3.59 14.84
C LEU A 118 -11.23 -2.77 13.68
N SER A 119 -11.45 -3.39 12.52
CA SER A 119 -11.89 -2.72 11.28
C SER A 119 -13.29 -2.10 11.36
N ASP A 120 -14.09 -2.48 12.36
CA ASP A 120 -15.39 -1.90 12.69
C ASP A 120 -15.29 -0.59 13.51
N ILE A 121 -14.13 -0.31 14.11
CA ILE A 121 -13.90 0.85 14.99
C ILE A 121 -12.83 1.81 14.43
N LEU A 122 -11.89 1.27 13.65
CA LEU A 122 -10.73 1.96 13.09
C LEU A 122 -10.54 1.52 11.64
N ASP A 123 -10.47 2.45 10.69
CA ASP A 123 -10.12 2.10 9.32
C ASP A 123 -8.69 1.50 9.31
N PRO A 124 -8.51 0.23 8.92
CA PRO A 124 -7.24 -0.48 9.02
C PRO A 124 -6.22 -0.03 7.97
N GLY A 125 -6.64 0.80 7.00
CA GLY A 125 -5.85 1.13 5.83
C GLY A 125 -5.65 -0.06 4.90
N MET A 126 -4.78 0.14 3.91
CA MET A 126 -4.33 -0.93 3.04
C MET A 126 -3.61 -2.03 3.84
N PRO A 127 -3.88 -3.32 3.56
CA PRO A 127 -3.12 -4.43 4.12
C PRO A 127 -1.66 -4.40 3.65
N ALA A 128 -0.73 -4.35 4.61
CA ALA A 128 0.71 -4.46 4.36
C ALA A 128 1.30 -5.47 5.36
N GLY A 129 1.59 -6.67 4.86
CA GLY A 129 2.07 -7.84 5.62
C GLY A 129 3.56 -8.10 5.37
N PRO A 130 4.00 -9.39 5.40
CA PRO A 130 5.33 -9.76 4.90
C PRO A 130 5.51 -9.30 3.46
N SER A 131 6.75 -8.96 3.13
CA SER A 131 7.08 -8.33 1.85
C SER A 131 7.29 -9.34 0.74
N GLU A 132 6.99 -8.96 -0.49
CA GLU A 132 7.07 -9.85 -1.64
C GLU A 132 7.51 -9.16 -2.93
N SER A 133 8.22 -9.89 -3.78
CA SER A 133 8.61 -9.38 -5.09
C SER A 133 8.58 -10.44 -6.18
N ILE A 134 8.31 -9.97 -7.41
CA ILE A 134 8.57 -10.68 -8.65
C ILE A 134 9.62 -9.92 -9.44
N VAL A 135 10.68 -10.61 -9.83
CA VAL A 135 11.55 -10.19 -10.93
C VAL A 135 11.06 -10.85 -12.21
N LEU A 136 10.35 -10.10 -13.05
CA LEU A 136 9.89 -10.55 -14.36
C LEU A 136 10.95 -10.18 -15.40
N ALA A 137 11.68 -11.19 -15.88
CA ALA A 137 12.87 -11.00 -16.70
C ALA A 137 12.85 -11.80 -18.01
N ASP A 138 13.44 -11.23 -19.06
CA ASP A 138 13.70 -11.91 -20.34
C ASP A 138 15.21 -12.09 -20.60
N GLU A 139 15.57 -12.61 -21.78
CA GLU A 139 16.95 -12.86 -22.17
C GLU A 139 17.85 -11.61 -22.26
N SER A 140 17.29 -10.39 -22.14
CA SER A 140 18.05 -9.14 -22.12
C SER A 140 18.50 -8.72 -20.73
N SER A 141 18.00 -9.36 -19.67
CA SER A 141 18.38 -9.11 -18.28
C SER A 141 19.81 -9.53 -17.98
N ASP A 142 20.50 -8.75 -17.14
CA ASP A 142 21.76 -9.20 -16.56
C ASP A 142 21.51 -10.27 -15.48
N PRO A 143 22.09 -11.47 -15.59
CA PRO A 143 21.81 -12.55 -14.65
C PRO A 143 22.29 -12.29 -13.21
N ASP A 144 23.41 -11.58 -13.02
CA ASP A 144 23.96 -11.31 -11.69
C ASP A 144 23.10 -10.25 -10.99
N ASN A 145 22.74 -9.17 -11.69
CA ASN A 145 21.82 -8.17 -11.16
C ASN A 145 20.46 -8.80 -10.82
N THR A 146 19.95 -9.71 -11.65
CA THR A 146 18.70 -10.43 -11.38
C THR A 146 18.76 -11.21 -10.07
N ILE A 147 19.90 -11.85 -9.75
CA ILE A 147 20.08 -12.51 -8.46
C ILE A 147 20.04 -11.50 -7.31
N PHE A 148 20.72 -10.36 -7.45
CA PHE A 148 20.69 -9.32 -6.42
C PHE A 148 19.31 -8.68 -6.25
N ASP A 149 18.52 -8.54 -7.31
CA ASP A 149 17.14 -8.06 -7.24
C ASP A 149 16.24 -9.03 -6.45
N ILE A 150 16.41 -10.34 -6.66
CA ILE A 150 15.71 -11.38 -5.87
C ILE A 150 16.16 -11.31 -4.40
N LEU A 151 17.47 -11.21 -4.15
CA LEU A 151 18.03 -11.19 -2.80
C LEU A 151 17.70 -9.92 -2.02
N ASN A 152 17.54 -8.78 -2.70
CA ASN A 152 17.10 -7.53 -2.08
C ASN A 152 15.77 -7.72 -1.34
N GLU A 153 14.83 -8.48 -1.90
CA GLU A 153 13.57 -8.77 -1.21
C GLU A 153 13.77 -9.87 -0.15
N ALA A 154 14.48 -10.94 -0.48
CA ALA A 154 14.67 -12.08 0.42
C ALA A 154 15.32 -11.67 1.76
N GLU A 155 16.20 -10.66 1.78
CA GLU A 155 16.86 -10.23 3.01
C GLU A 155 15.96 -9.50 4.02
N HIS A 156 14.74 -9.09 3.62
CA HIS A 156 13.80 -8.41 4.51
C HIS A 156 13.32 -9.33 5.65
N GLY A 157 13.25 -10.64 5.43
CA GLY A 157 12.75 -11.57 6.43
C GLY A 157 12.58 -13.00 5.95
N MET A 158 12.61 -13.93 6.90
CA MET A 158 12.26 -15.34 6.66
C MET A 158 10.81 -15.51 6.16
N ASP A 159 9.96 -14.50 6.40
CA ASP A 159 8.57 -14.45 5.96
C ASP A 159 8.35 -13.78 4.60
N SER A 160 9.42 -13.33 3.92
CA SER A 160 9.34 -12.68 2.60
C SER A 160 9.23 -13.69 1.46
N ALA A 161 8.64 -13.27 0.35
CA ALA A 161 8.58 -14.05 -0.90
C ALA A 161 9.39 -13.36 -2.01
N ALA A 162 10.20 -14.09 -2.76
CA ALA A 162 11.07 -13.52 -3.78
C ALA A 162 11.18 -14.45 -4.99
N LEU A 163 10.51 -14.09 -6.09
CA LEU A 163 10.35 -14.95 -7.26
C LEU A 163 11.04 -14.38 -8.48
N LEU A 164 11.78 -15.21 -9.21
CA LEU A 164 12.08 -14.98 -10.62
C LEU A 164 10.94 -15.55 -11.45
N VAL A 165 10.38 -14.75 -12.35
CA VAL A 165 9.44 -15.19 -13.38
C VAL A 165 10.08 -14.93 -14.73
N THR A 166 10.35 -15.98 -15.49
CA THR A 166 11.00 -15.85 -16.79
C THR A 166 10.58 -16.97 -17.73
N HIS A 167 10.64 -16.70 -19.03
CA HIS A 167 10.52 -17.72 -20.06
C HIS A 167 11.89 -18.13 -20.64
N ASP A 168 12.97 -17.45 -20.25
CA ASP A 168 14.33 -17.80 -20.68
C ASP A 168 14.92 -18.89 -19.78
N GLU A 169 14.98 -20.11 -20.30
CA GLU A 169 15.55 -21.26 -19.61
C GLU A 169 17.03 -21.02 -19.24
N ARG A 170 17.77 -20.24 -20.04
CA ARG A 170 19.20 -19.96 -19.77
C ARG A 170 19.36 -19.11 -18.52
N LEU A 171 18.59 -18.03 -18.39
CA LEU A 171 18.54 -17.20 -17.20
C LEU A 171 18.10 -18.01 -15.97
N ALA A 172 17.03 -18.80 -16.10
CA ALA A 172 16.55 -19.66 -15.01
C ALA A 172 17.63 -20.63 -14.51
N VAL A 173 18.34 -21.30 -15.42
CA VAL A 173 19.44 -22.22 -15.08
C VAL A 173 20.61 -21.46 -14.43
N TYR A 174 20.99 -20.31 -14.98
CA TYR A 174 22.08 -19.50 -14.42
C TYR A 174 21.78 -19.07 -12.98
N VAL A 175 20.57 -18.55 -12.74
CA VAL A 175 20.14 -18.09 -11.41
C VAL A 175 20.14 -19.27 -10.44
N ARG A 176 19.56 -20.41 -10.82
CA ARG A 176 19.56 -21.63 -10.00
C ARG A 176 20.99 -22.06 -9.60
N ASP A 177 21.92 -22.08 -10.55
CA ASP A 177 23.26 -22.63 -10.34
C ASP A 177 24.22 -21.67 -9.61
N ASN A 178 23.89 -20.38 -9.53
CA ASN A 178 24.72 -19.35 -8.89
C ASN A 178 24.13 -18.74 -7.62
N MET A 179 22.81 -18.87 -7.37
CA MET A 179 22.13 -18.32 -6.20
C MET A 179 22.84 -18.63 -4.88
N THR A 180 23.15 -19.92 -4.63
CA THR A 180 23.82 -20.34 -3.39
C THR A 180 25.18 -19.68 -3.20
N LYS A 181 25.99 -19.59 -4.26
CA LYS A 181 27.33 -18.98 -4.18
C LYS A 181 27.23 -17.49 -3.86
N ILE A 182 26.24 -16.79 -4.41
CA ILE A 182 26.05 -15.36 -4.14
C ILE A 182 25.53 -15.15 -2.72
N ILE A 183 24.59 -15.98 -2.25
CA ILE A 183 24.12 -15.95 -0.85
C ILE A 183 25.29 -16.13 0.13
N GLU A 184 26.25 -17.01 -0.17
CA GLU A 184 27.46 -17.22 0.66
C GLU A 184 28.37 -15.99 0.75
N THR A 185 28.22 -14.99 -0.12
CA THR A 185 28.94 -13.71 -0.03
C THR A 185 28.30 -12.72 0.94
N LEU A 186 27.04 -12.95 1.34
CA LEU A 186 26.32 -12.07 2.25
C LEU A 186 26.80 -12.25 3.70
N PRO A 187 26.86 -11.17 4.49
CA PRO A 187 27.18 -11.29 5.91
C PRO A 187 26.03 -11.94 6.68
N GLN A 188 26.36 -12.64 7.77
CA GLN A 188 25.34 -13.06 8.74
C GLN A 188 24.69 -11.83 9.41
N PRO A 189 23.37 -11.83 9.69
CA PRO A 189 22.44 -12.96 9.56
C PRO A 189 21.77 -13.13 8.18
N HIS A 190 22.11 -12.28 7.20
CA HIS A 190 21.40 -12.23 5.91
C HIS A 190 21.61 -13.48 5.06
N GLN A 191 22.77 -14.13 5.18
CA GLN A 191 22.99 -15.43 4.55
C GLN A 191 21.93 -16.47 4.97
N ASP A 192 21.66 -16.60 6.27
CA ASP A 192 20.67 -17.56 6.79
C ASP A 192 19.25 -17.17 6.39
N ILE A 193 18.94 -15.87 6.41
CA ILE A 193 17.62 -15.34 6.02
C ILE A 193 17.35 -15.63 4.53
N CYS A 194 18.25 -15.24 3.63
CA CYS A 194 18.07 -15.46 2.20
C CYS A 194 18.04 -16.95 1.85
N SER A 195 18.87 -17.77 2.50
CA SER A 195 18.84 -19.22 2.33
C SER A 195 17.50 -19.83 2.73
N HIS A 196 16.90 -19.35 3.82
CA HIS A 196 15.58 -19.80 4.27
C HIS A 196 14.49 -19.40 3.28
N VAL A 197 14.47 -18.14 2.83
CA VAL A 197 13.47 -17.68 1.84
C VAL A 197 13.56 -18.51 0.57
N MET A 198 14.75 -18.76 0.03
CA MET A 198 14.94 -19.60 -1.17
C MET A 198 14.54 -21.08 -0.98
N GLN A 199 14.35 -21.55 0.24
CA GLN A 199 13.85 -22.90 0.55
C GLN A 199 12.33 -22.96 0.77
N ASP A 200 11.68 -21.80 0.97
CA ASP A 200 10.25 -21.69 1.29
C ASP A 200 9.51 -20.88 0.22
N TYR A 201 9.39 -19.56 0.38
CA TYR A 201 8.61 -18.67 -0.52
C TYR A 201 9.40 -18.06 -1.69
N GLY A 202 10.69 -18.41 -1.84
CA GLY A 202 11.53 -17.99 -2.95
C GLY A 202 11.64 -19.05 -4.03
N GLY A 203 11.90 -18.65 -5.28
CA GLY A 203 12.05 -19.61 -6.36
C GLY A 203 12.07 -19.03 -7.76
N ILE A 204 12.07 -19.94 -8.74
CA ILE A 204 12.05 -19.62 -10.17
C ILE A 204 10.80 -20.24 -10.78
N ILE A 205 10.00 -19.42 -11.45
CA ILE A 205 8.86 -19.80 -12.26
C ILE A 205 9.29 -19.69 -13.72
N LEU A 206 9.48 -20.85 -14.35
CA LEU A 206 9.74 -20.95 -15.78
C LEU A 206 8.41 -21.04 -16.53
N THR A 207 8.11 -20.05 -17.37
CA THR A 207 6.91 -20.02 -18.22
C THR A 207 7.24 -20.34 -19.67
N ASP A 208 6.26 -20.71 -20.48
CA ASP A 208 6.44 -21.05 -21.90
C ASP A 208 6.66 -19.81 -22.79
N SER A 209 6.24 -18.62 -22.32
CA SER A 209 6.38 -17.36 -23.07
C SER A 209 6.37 -16.13 -22.16
N LEU A 210 6.78 -14.98 -22.72
CA LEU A 210 6.68 -13.68 -22.04
C LEU A 210 5.24 -13.29 -21.71
N ASP A 211 4.28 -13.59 -22.59
CA ASP A 211 2.86 -13.33 -22.32
C ASP A 211 2.37 -14.13 -21.10
N GLU A 212 2.77 -15.40 -20.98
CA GLU A 212 2.47 -16.20 -19.79
C GLU A 212 3.17 -15.67 -18.53
N SER A 213 4.38 -15.12 -18.65
CA SER A 213 5.04 -14.43 -17.52
C SER A 213 4.18 -13.26 -17.01
N PHE A 214 3.60 -12.47 -17.92
CA PHE A 214 2.67 -11.39 -17.55
C PHE A 214 1.37 -11.92 -16.93
N GLU A 215 0.81 -13.01 -17.46
CA GLU A 215 -0.38 -13.66 -16.89
C GLU A 215 -0.13 -14.14 -15.46
N PHE A 216 1.02 -14.78 -15.21
CA PHE A 216 1.43 -15.20 -13.88
C PHE A 216 1.56 -14.01 -12.93
N ALA A 217 2.29 -12.95 -13.34
CA ALA A 217 2.48 -11.77 -12.50
C ALA A 217 1.14 -11.10 -12.14
N ASN A 218 0.21 -11.00 -13.09
CA ASN A 218 -1.13 -10.46 -12.85
C ASN A 218 -1.97 -11.32 -11.91
N LEU A 219 -1.85 -12.65 -12.00
CA LEU A 219 -2.54 -13.56 -11.11
C LEU A 219 -1.99 -13.46 -9.69
N TYR A 220 -0.65 -13.42 -9.56
CA TYR A 220 0.06 -13.29 -8.29
C TYR A 220 -0.22 -11.94 -7.62
N ALA A 221 -0.26 -10.85 -8.39
CA ALA A 221 -0.46 -9.48 -7.93
C ALA A 221 0.55 -9.05 -6.84
N PRO A 222 1.85 -8.96 -7.19
CA PRO A 222 2.93 -8.77 -6.22
C PRO A 222 2.90 -7.37 -5.61
N GLU A 223 3.52 -7.25 -4.43
CA GLU A 223 3.86 -5.96 -3.82
C GLU A 223 4.83 -5.20 -4.74
N HIS A 224 6.01 -5.75 -5.03
CA HIS A 224 6.97 -5.17 -5.98
C HIS A 224 7.10 -6.03 -7.25
N LEU A 225 7.08 -5.41 -8.43
CA LEU A 225 7.38 -6.06 -9.71
C LEU A 225 8.54 -5.36 -10.41
N HIS A 226 9.65 -6.06 -10.57
CA HIS A 226 10.78 -5.62 -11.38
C HIS A 226 10.57 -6.11 -12.81
N LEU A 227 10.29 -5.18 -13.73
CA LEU A 227 10.09 -5.46 -15.14
C LEU A 227 11.42 -5.31 -15.89
N LYS A 228 12.17 -6.40 -15.99
CA LYS A 228 13.49 -6.47 -16.64
C LYS A 228 13.38 -7.16 -18.00
N VAL A 229 12.57 -6.56 -18.88
CA VAL A 229 12.38 -7.04 -20.24
C VAL A 229 12.74 -5.97 -21.25
N LYS A 230 13.16 -6.38 -22.43
CA LYS A 230 13.48 -5.48 -23.53
C LYS A 230 12.24 -4.64 -23.87
N ASN A 231 12.42 -3.33 -23.95
CA ASN A 231 11.34 -2.37 -24.18
C ASN A 231 10.19 -2.46 -23.15
N GLY A 232 10.47 -2.83 -21.89
CA GLY A 232 9.44 -3.05 -20.87
C GLY A 232 8.45 -1.90 -20.67
N GLN A 233 8.87 -0.64 -20.91
CA GLN A 233 7.95 0.51 -20.85
C GLN A 233 6.80 0.44 -21.87
N GLU A 234 7.04 -0.15 -23.04
CA GLU A 234 6.03 -0.33 -24.10
C GLU A 234 5.04 -1.45 -23.77
N LEU A 235 5.34 -2.29 -22.78
CA LEU A 235 4.58 -3.48 -22.40
C LEU A 235 3.79 -3.29 -21.09
N LEU A 236 3.77 -2.09 -20.53
CA LEU A 236 3.10 -1.83 -19.24
C LEU A 236 1.60 -2.09 -19.25
N ASP A 237 0.94 -2.00 -20.41
CA ASP A 237 -0.49 -2.32 -20.58
C ASP A 237 -0.82 -3.80 -20.34
N LYS A 238 0.18 -4.68 -20.40
CA LYS A 238 0.08 -6.09 -20.02
C LYS A 238 0.00 -6.30 -18.51
N LEU A 239 0.50 -5.36 -17.71
CA LEU A 239 0.51 -5.45 -16.25
C LEU A 239 -0.70 -4.71 -15.66
N LYS A 240 -1.56 -5.46 -14.99
CA LYS A 240 -2.81 -4.99 -14.37
C LYS A 240 -2.69 -4.86 -12.87
N ASN A 241 -1.96 -5.78 -12.23
CA ASN A 241 -1.90 -5.88 -10.77
C ASN A 241 -0.45 -5.93 -10.29
N ALA A 242 -0.01 -4.86 -9.64
CA ALA A 242 1.23 -4.77 -8.88
C ALA A 242 1.15 -3.58 -7.93
N GLY A 243 1.74 -3.67 -6.74
CA GLY A 243 1.83 -2.52 -5.82
C GLY A 243 2.74 -1.43 -6.38
N GLU A 244 3.90 -1.84 -6.89
CA GLU A 244 4.86 -1.01 -7.59
C GLU A 244 5.46 -1.75 -8.80
N ILE A 245 5.70 -1.02 -9.89
CA ILE A 245 6.40 -1.53 -11.09
C ILE A 245 7.71 -0.75 -11.27
N LEU A 246 8.82 -1.46 -11.19
CA LEU A 246 10.18 -0.96 -11.34
C LEU A 246 10.69 -1.38 -12.72
N ILE A 247 11.01 -0.42 -13.58
CA ILE A 247 11.20 -0.69 -15.02
C ILE A 247 12.68 -0.65 -15.39
N GLY A 248 13.16 -1.76 -15.96
CA GLY A 248 14.48 -1.89 -16.56
C GLY A 248 15.62 -2.13 -15.57
N GLU A 249 16.81 -2.39 -16.14
CA GLU A 249 18.02 -2.84 -15.43
C GLU A 249 18.54 -1.86 -14.37
N TYR A 250 18.28 -0.57 -14.54
CA TYR A 250 18.82 0.49 -13.68
C TYR A 250 17.85 0.97 -12.61
N THR A 251 16.76 0.22 -12.38
CA THR A 251 15.71 0.56 -11.41
C THR A 251 15.54 -0.53 -10.36
N PRO A 252 16.57 -0.86 -9.54
CA PRO A 252 16.38 -1.81 -8.46
C PRO A 252 15.43 -1.23 -7.40
N SER A 253 14.70 -2.09 -6.70
CA SER A 253 13.75 -1.70 -5.65
C SER A 253 14.39 -0.90 -4.52
N SER A 254 15.69 -1.04 -4.27
CA SER A 254 16.38 -0.18 -3.29
C SER A 254 16.27 1.31 -3.67
N LEU A 255 16.24 1.67 -4.97
CA LEU A 255 15.97 3.05 -5.38
C LEU A 255 14.53 3.45 -5.07
N GLY A 256 13.55 2.58 -5.33
CA GLY A 256 12.14 2.80 -4.98
C GLY A 256 11.95 3.03 -3.48
N ASN A 257 12.56 2.15 -2.68
CA ASN A 257 12.46 2.14 -1.23
C ASN A 257 13.04 3.37 -0.54
N TYR A 258 14.03 4.04 -1.15
CA TYR A 258 14.83 5.03 -0.45
C TYR A 258 15.04 6.36 -1.18
N GLY A 259 14.95 6.42 -2.51
CA GLY A 259 15.51 7.55 -3.27
C GLY A 259 14.64 8.14 -4.38
N ILE A 260 13.86 7.32 -5.08
CA ILE A 260 13.22 7.75 -6.34
C ILE A 260 11.93 8.56 -6.14
N GLY A 261 11.37 8.55 -4.91
CA GLY A 261 10.25 9.41 -4.49
C GLY A 261 8.86 8.74 -4.51
N VAL A 262 8.79 7.49 -4.96
CA VAL A 262 7.63 6.60 -4.83
C VAL A 262 7.45 6.13 -3.38
N ASN A 263 6.27 5.58 -3.07
CA ASN A 263 5.94 5.14 -1.72
C ASN A 263 6.09 3.62 -1.58
N HIS A 264 6.99 3.17 -0.71
CA HIS A 264 7.23 1.74 -0.47
C HIS A 264 6.29 1.08 0.55
N VAL A 265 5.25 1.79 1.00
CA VAL A 265 4.18 1.14 1.79
C VAL A 265 3.15 0.68 0.77
N LEU A 266 3.24 -0.61 0.43
CA LEU A 266 2.56 -1.26 -0.68
C LEU A 266 1.64 -2.40 -0.21
N PRO A 267 0.65 -2.81 -1.03
CA PRO A 267 -0.22 -3.93 -0.69
C PRO A 267 0.51 -5.25 -0.90
N THR A 268 0.41 -6.17 0.07
CA THR A 268 1.04 -7.50 -0.01
C THR A 268 0.01 -8.63 0.06
N GLY A 269 0.39 -9.87 -0.22
CA GLY A 269 -0.48 -11.05 -0.15
C GLY A 269 -1.59 -11.04 -1.21
N GLY A 270 -1.28 -10.53 -2.40
CA GLY A 270 -2.22 -10.39 -3.52
C GLY A 270 -3.19 -9.22 -3.40
N TRP A 271 -3.08 -8.36 -2.38
CA TRP A 271 -3.98 -7.21 -2.24
C TRP A 271 -3.80 -6.15 -3.33
N ALA A 272 -2.74 -6.21 -4.15
CA ALA A 272 -2.59 -5.36 -5.33
C ALA A 272 -3.70 -5.56 -6.40
N HIS A 273 -4.53 -6.61 -6.27
CA HIS A 273 -5.77 -6.75 -7.05
C HIS A 273 -6.81 -5.64 -6.78
N THR A 274 -6.80 -5.04 -5.58
CA THR A 274 -7.84 -4.07 -5.17
C THR A 274 -7.32 -2.85 -4.42
N TYR A 275 -6.06 -2.87 -3.99
CA TYR A 275 -5.41 -1.77 -3.27
C TYR A 275 -4.30 -1.15 -4.10
N SER A 276 -4.03 0.13 -3.82
CA SER A 276 -2.96 0.91 -4.45
C SER A 276 -1.86 1.19 -3.43
N CYS A 277 -0.67 1.55 -3.91
CA CYS A 277 0.38 2.09 -3.06
C CYS A 277 -0.11 3.26 -2.18
N THR A 278 0.50 3.42 -1.01
CA THR A 278 0.15 4.53 -0.12
C THR A 278 0.41 5.87 -0.80
N SER A 279 -0.58 6.75 -0.80
CA SER A 279 -0.50 8.08 -1.40
C SER A 279 -1.22 9.12 -0.54
N VAL A 280 -1.22 10.39 -0.98
CA VAL A 280 -2.05 11.43 -0.35
C VAL A 280 -3.53 11.07 -0.32
N TRP A 281 -4.03 10.25 -1.26
CA TRP A 281 -5.43 9.85 -1.31
C TRP A 281 -5.85 8.98 -0.14
N ASP A 282 -4.92 8.22 0.45
CA ASP A 282 -5.19 7.41 1.64
C ASP A 282 -5.54 8.24 2.88
N PHE A 283 -5.19 9.52 2.86
CA PHE A 283 -5.41 10.47 3.94
C PHE A 283 -6.57 11.44 3.65
N LEU A 284 -7.26 11.25 2.52
CA LEU A 284 -8.38 12.09 2.07
C LEU A 284 -9.69 11.28 2.04
N LYS A 285 -10.81 11.98 2.24
CA LYS A 285 -12.17 11.47 2.03
C LYS A 285 -12.89 12.33 1.01
N ARG A 286 -13.78 11.71 0.25
CA ARG A 286 -14.63 12.38 -0.75
C ARG A 286 -16.08 12.40 -0.28
N THR A 287 -16.68 13.57 -0.30
CA THR A 287 -18.09 13.79 0.06
C THR A 287 -18.84 14.23 -1.19
N SER A 288 -19.88 13.49 -1.58
CA SER A 288 -20.76 13.90 -2.68
C SER A 288 -21.50 15.17 -2.33
N LEU A 289 -21.49 16.13 -3.25
CA LEU A 289 -22.22 17.38 -3.16
C LEU A 289 -23.31 17.40 -4.21
N SER A 290 -24.52 17.72 -3.80
CA SER A 290 -25.64 17.97 -4.71
C SER A 290 -26.38 19.24 -4.29
N ARG A 291 -26.81 20.01 -5.28
CA ARG A 291 -27.66 21.19 -5.09
C ARG A 291 -28.69 21.19 -6.20
N CYS A 292 -29.92 21.56 -5.86
CA CYS A 292 -31.00 21.71 -6.81
C CYS A 292 -31.72 23.02 -6.51
N ASP A 293 -31.98 23.84 -7.54
CA ASP A 293 -32.84 25.00 -7.39
C ASP A 293 -34.30 24.63 -7.72
N LYS A 294 -35.18 25.64 -7.80
CA LYS A 294 -36.60 25.42 -8.08
C LYS A 294 -36.85 24.83 -9.47
N GLU A 295 -36.07 25.23 -10.47
CA GLU A 295 -36.21 24.74 -11.85
C GLU A 295 -35.79 23.27 -11.93
N GLY A 296 -34.60 22.95 -11.43
CA GLY A 296 -34.11 21.57 -11.41
C GLY A 296 -35.01 20.66 -10.57
N PHE A 297 -35.58 21.17 -9.47
CA PHE A 297 -36.47 20.38 -8.62
C PHE A 297 -37.74 20.02 -9.37
N LEU A 298 -38.34 20.98 -10.08
CA LEU A 298 -39.55 20.75 -10.87
C LEU A 298 -39.29 19.82 -12.05
N ALA A 299 -38.10 19.90 -12.66
CA ALA A 299 -37.69 19.02 -13.74
C ALA A 299 -37.60 17.55 -13.27
N LEU A 300 -36.99 17.30 -12.10
CA LEU A 300 -36.77 15.94 -11.59
C LEU A 300 -37.97 15.36 -10.82
N LYS A 301 -38.91 16.21 -10.35
CA LYS A 301 -39.97 15.81 -9.41
C LYS A 301 -40.75 14.58 -9.87
N GLY A 302 -41.26 14.59 -11.10
CA GLY A 302 -42.15 13.53 -11.60
C GLY A 302 -41.46 12.16 -11.70
N ASP A 303 -40.21 12.16 -12.16
CA ASP A 303 -39.43 10.93 -12.32
C ASP A 303 -39.09 10.33 -10.95
N VAL A 304 -38.68 11.15 -9.98
CA VAL A 304 -38.37 10.68 -8.63
C VAL A 304 -39.65 10.25 -7.88
N GLU A 305 -40.79 10.93 -8.07
CA GLU A 305 -42.08 10.48 -7.55
C GLU A 305 -42.47 9.09 -8.09
N THR A 306 -42.21 8.84 -9.38
CA THR A 306 -42.45 7.54 -10.02
C THR A 306 -41.59 6.44 -9.42
N LEU A 307 -40.29 6.70 -9.23
CA LEU A 307 -39.37 5.74 -8.60
C LEU A 307 -39.78 5.46 -7.14
N THR A 308 -40.11 6.50 -6.39
CA THR A 308 -40.49 6.35 -4.97
C THR A 308 -41.83 5.63 -4.78
N ASP A 309 -42.78 5.76 -5.72
CA ASP A 309 -44.00 4.94 -5.75
C ASP A 309 -43.67 3.48 -6.04
N TYR A 310 -42.85 3.23 -7.06
CA TYR A 310 -42.47 1.89 -7.48
C TYR A 310 -41.73 1.14 -6.36
N GLU A 311 -40.82 1.82 -5.66
CA GLU A 311 -40.07 1.29 -4.53
C GLU A 311 -40.87 1.29 -3.21
N ASN A 312 -42.11 1.78 -3.21
CA ASN A 312 -42.99 1.85 -2.05
C ASN A 312 -42.39 2.66 -0.87
N PHE A 313 -41.82 3.83 -1.17
CA PHE A 313 -41.29 4.77 -0.19
C PHE A 313 -42.17 6.03 -0.06
N PRO A 314 -43.32 5.95 0.62
CA PRO A 314 -44.31 7.03 0.65
C PRO A 314 -43.77 8.35 1.22
N ALA A 315 -42.87 8.30 2.21
CA ALA A 315 -42.25 9.52 2.75
C ALA A 315 -41.30 10.20 1.74
N HIS A 316 -40.60 9.43 0.89
CA HIS A 316 -39.73 9.96 -0.17
C HIS A 316 -40.55 10.62 -1.28
N ARG A 317 -41.72 10.05 -1.61
CA ARG A 317 -42.67 10.72 -2.51
C ARG A 317 -43.18 12.03 -1.91
N GLU A 318 -43.68 11.98 -0.67
CA GLU A 318 -44.38 13.11 -0.08
C GLU A 318 -43.50 14.33 0.17
N VAL A 319 -42.18 14.13 0.40
CA VAL A 319 -41.23 15.24 0.50
C VAL A 319 -41.07 16.01 -0.82
N LEU A 320 -41.37 15.37 -1.96
CA LEU A 320 -41.44 16.00 -3.28
C LEU A 320 -42.83 16.61 -3.53
N SER A 321 -43.89 15.82 -3.31
CA SER A 321 -45.27 16.21 -3.62
C SER A 321 -45.73 17.43 -2.82
N ARG A 322 -45.38 17.50 -1.53
CA ARG A 322 -45.81 18.54 -0.59
C ARG A 322 -44.80 19.67 -0.41
N ARG A 323 -43.68 19.66 -1.16
CA ARG A 323 -42.68 20.74 -1.06
C ARG A 323 -43.31 22.08 -1.46
N LYS A 324 -43.18 23.09 -0.60
CA LYS A 324 -43.62 24.46 -0.91
C LYS A 324 -42.59 25.12 -1.82
N LEU A 325 -43.05 25.73 -2.90
CA LEU A 325 -42.24 26.32 -3.96
C LEU A 325 -42.34 27.84 -4.01
#